data_AF-A0A218XYE8-F1
#
_entry.id   AF-A0A218XYE8-F1
#
_cell.length_a   1.000
_cell.length_b   1.000
_cell.length_c   1.000
_cell.angle_alpha   90.00
_cell.angle_beta   90.00
_cell.angle_gamma   90.00
#
_symmetry.space_group_name_H-M   'P 1'
#
loop_
_entity.id
_entity.type
_entity.pdbx_description
1 polymer ?
#
loop_
_entity_poly.entity_id
_entity_poly.type
_entity_poly.pdbx_seq_one_letter_code
_entity_poly.pdbx_strand_id
1 'polypeptide(L)'
;MAVVPSIPLFFATAALPAPAKRTAFEARRCTPLSRLPVLSFPSHPSDSRRVSDTYTSARTSLRAAAAAQKYVYPDPIPEFAETETEKFKTELWRKLYGEIETFGDDLDAVVDICSQIFSEFLHDEYGGLGTLQVEPFTDMMVALKDENLPGAAFAARAALLWAQNYVDRDWESWNAARTAK
;
A
#
# COMPACT_ATOMS: atom_id res chain seq x y z
N MET A 1 48.00 -50.93 -25.47
CA MET A 1 48.32 -49.53 -25.11
C MET A 1 47.62 -48.64 -26.12
N ALA A 2 46.42 -48.14 -25.80
CA ALA A 2 45.63 -47.29 -26.70
C ALA A 2 45.77 -45.83 -26.25
N VAL A 3 46.22 -44.97 -27.16
CA VAL A 3 46.37 -43.52 -26.98
C VAL A 3 45.01 -42.87 -27.14
N VAL A 4 44.54 -42.18 -26.10
CA VAL A 4 43.31 -41.37 -26.13
C VAL A 4 43.70 -39.95 -26.62
N PRO A 5 43.09 -39.41 -27.68
CA PRO A 5 43.34 -38.03 -28.07
C PRO A 5 42.56 -37.05 -27.18
N SER A 6 43.26 -35.99 -26.77
CA SER A 6 42.77 -34.90 -25.95
C SER A 6 41.80 -34.01 -26.72
N ILE A 7 40.59 -33.80 -26.19
CA ILE A 7 39.56 -32.92 -26.74
C ILE A 7 39.72 -31.54 -26.08
N PRO A 8 39.86 -30.44 -26.84
CA PRO A 8 39.88 -29.10 -26.25
C PRO A 8 38.46 -28.68 -25.83
N LEU A 9 38.33 -28.25 -24.57
CA LEU A 9 37.14 -27.61 -24.01
C LEU A 9 36.98 -26.21 -24.60
N PHE A 10 35.98 -26.01 -25.46
CA PHE A 10 35.51 -24.69 -25.85
C PHE A 10 34.59 -24.14 -24.74
N PHE A 11 35.10 -23.20 -23.95
CA PHE A 11 34.27 -22.34 -23.11
C PHE A 11 33.61 -21.27 -24.00
N ALA A 12 32.33 -21.45 -24.30
CA ALA A 12 31.50 -20.39 -24.87
C ALA A 12 31.06 -19.45 -23.73
N THR A 13 31.69 -18.28 -23.65
CA THR A 13 31.24 -17.18 -22.79
C THR A 13 29.96 -16.60 -23.36
N ALA A 14 28.82 -16.91 -22.76
CA ALA A 14 27.57 -16.22 -23.05
C ALA A 14 27.65 -14.79 -22.48
N ALA A 15 27.61 -13.80 -23.37
CA ALA A 15 27.52 -12.39 -23.01
C ALA A 15 26.14 -12.09 -22.41
N LEU A 16 26.16 -11.51 -21.21
CA LEU A 16 25.01 -11.04 -20.45
C LEU A 16 24.34 -9.87 -21.21
N PRO A 17 23.02 -9.90 -21.50
CA PRO A 17 22.32 -8.73 -21.99
C PRO A 17 22.15 -7.70 -20.86
N ALA A 18 22.45 -6.44 -21.17
CA ALA A 18 22.34 -5.30 -20.28
C ALA A 18 20.90 -5.07 -19.76
N PRO A 19 20.73 -4.47 -18.57
CA PRO A 19 19.41 -4.15 -18.03
C PRO A 19 18.73 -3.08 -18.89
N ALA A 20 17.58 -3.44 -19.45
CA ALA A 20 16.67 -2.50 -20.10
C ALA A 20 16.11 -1.53 -19.04
N LYS A 21 16.27 -0.23 -19.28
CA LYS A 21 15.72 0.83 -18.44
C LYS A 21 14.21 0.80 -18.56
N ARG A 22 13.51 0.33 -17.52
CA ARG A 22 12.05 0.44 -17.40
C ARG A 22 11.69 1.91 -17.30
N THR A 23 10.83 2.33 -18.22
CA THR A 23 10.22 3.65 -18.29
C THR A 23 9.29 3.85 -17.11
N ALA A 24 9.34 5.05 -16.54
CA ALA A 24 8.49 5.50 -15.44
C ALA A 24 7.01 5.19 -15.70
N PHE A 25 6.36 4.59 -14.71
CA PHE A 25 4.91 4.44 -14.66
C PHE A 25 4.30 5.82 -14.42
N GLU A 26 3.83 6.45 -15.49
CA GLU A 26 3.26 7.79 -15.43
C GLU A 26 1.82 7.70 -14.88
N ALA A 27 1.67 8.05 -13.60
CA ALA A 27 0.41 8.13 -12.89
C ALA A 27 -0.58 9.03 -13.64
N ARG A 28 -1.52 8.41 -14.36
CA ARG A 28 -2.67 9.11 -14.93
C ARG A 28 -3.59 9.51 -13.78
N ARG A 29 -3.40 10.73 -13.29
CA ARG A 29 -4.34 11.39 -12.36
C ARG A 29 -5.72 11.46 -13.01
N CYS A 30 -6.63 10.62 -12.57
CA CYS A 30 -8.05 10.71 -12.90
C CYS A 30 -8.60 12.03 -12.33
N THR A 31 -9.11 12.88 -13.21
CA THR A 31 -9.81 14.13 -12.85
C THR A 31 -11.06 13.86 -12.03
N PRO A 32 -11.38 14.66 -10.99
CA PRO A 32 -12.55 14.44 -10.14
C PRO A 32 -13.84 14.75 -10.89
N LEU A 33 -14.73 13.76 -10.97
CA LEU A 33 -16.07 13.91 -11.55
C LEU A 33 -16.95 14.76 -10.62
N SER A 34 -17.57 15.76 -11.21
CA SER A 34 -18.36 16.82 -10.58
C SER A 34 -19.58 16.32 -9.78
N ARG A 35 -19.78 16.97 -8.63
CA ARG A 35 -21.02 17.23 -7.87
C ARG A 35 -22.33 16.68 -8.48
N LEU A 36 -23.02 15.83 -7.72
CA LEU A 36 -24.46 15.60 -7.84
C LEU A 36 -25.20 16.18 -6.61
N PRO A 37 -26.49 16.58 -6.78
CA PRO A 37 -27.18 17.47 -5.84
C PRO A 37 -27.74 16.72 -4.62
N VAL A 38 -27.68 17.41 -3.48
CA VAL A 38 -28.26 17.01 -2.19
C VAL A 38 -29.78 16.88 -2.33
N LEU A 39 -30.33 15.70 -2.05
CA LEU A 39 -31.77 15.51 -1.87
C LEU A 39 -32.16 16.09 -0.49
N SER A 40 -32.93 17.17 -0.50
CA SER A 40 -33.51 17.79 0.68
C SER A 40 -34.60 16.90 1.28
N PHE A 41 -34.50 16.60 2.58
CA PHE A 41 -35.56 15.95 3.36
C PHE A 41 -36.66 16.96 3.73
N PRO A 42 -37.96 16.57 3.66
CA PRO A 42 -39.06 17.46 4.02
C PRO A 42 -39.20 17.61 5.53
N SER A 43 -39.35 18.87 5.97
CA SER A 43 -39.57 19.27 7.35
C SER A 43 -41.01 19.01 7.79
N HIS A 44 -41.22 18.33 8.91
CA HIS A 44 -42.50 18.30 9.61
C HIS A 44 -42.54 19.39 10.70
N PRO A 45 -43.62 20.19 10.80
CA PRO A 45 -43.82 21.10 11.92
C PRO A 45 -44.65 20.44 13.02
N SER A 46 -44.27 20.60 14.28
CA SER A 46 -45.19 20.53 15.43
C SER A 46 -44.58 21.18 16.68
N ASP A 47 -45.00 22.43 16.84
CA ASP A 47 -45.47 23.16 18.04
C ASP A 47 -44.84 23.05 19.44
N SER A 48 -44.55 24.25 19.95
CA SER A 48 -44.61 24.77 21.33
C SER A 48 -43.83 24.12 22.47
N ARG A 49 -42.85 24.88 22.97
CA ARG A 49 -43.05 25.65 24.22
C ARG A 49 -42.01 26.78 24.35
N ARG A 50 -42.52 28.01 24.51
CA ARG A 50 -41.74 29.14 25.03
C ARG A 50 -41.51 28.93 26.52
N VAL A 51 -40.25 29.01 26.94
CA VAL A 51 -39.89 29.55 28.25
C VAL A 51 -38.78 30.55 27.99
N SER A 52 -39.09 31.82 28.21
CA SER A 52 -38.11 32.87 28.33
C SER A 52 -37.41 32.70 29.67
N ASP A 53 -36.09 32.61 29.70
CA ASP A 53 -35.33 33.09 30.84
C ASP A 53 -34.02 33.72 30.37
N THR A 54 -33.94 35.01 30.66
CA THR A 54 -32.81 35.91 30.50
C THR A 54 -31.66 35.50 31.40
N TYR A 55 -30.54 35.07 30.81
CA TYR A 55 -29.22 35.25 31.43
C TYR A 55 -28.20 35.66 30.38
N THR A 56 -27.93 36.97 30.35
CA THR A 56 -26.83 37.59 29.64
C THR A 56 -25.52 37.07 30.22
N SER A 57 -24.98 35.98 29.67
CA SER A 57 -23.61 35.55 29.93
C SER A 57 -22.79 35.87 28.69
N ALA A 58 -22.06 36.98 28.75
CA ALA A 58 -21.07 37.35 27.75
C ALA A 58 -19.97 36.29 27.74
N ARG A 59 -20.18 35.23 26.96
CA ARG A 59 -19.10 34.30 26.59
C ARG A 59 -18.24 35.03 25.58
N THR A 60 -17.18 35.66 26.06
CA THR A 60 -16.01 35.98 25.25
C THR A 60 -15.55 34.70 24.57
N SER A 61 -15.95 34.52 23.32
CA SER A 61 -15.43 33.46 22.45
C SER A 61 -13.99 33.82 22.13
N LEU A 62 -13.06 33.38 22.98
CA LEU A 62 -11.67 33.22 22.59
C LEU A 62 -11.62 32.09 21.57
N ARG A 63 -11.82 32.42 20.30
CA ARG A 63 -11.37 31.57 19.18
C ARG A 63 -9.85 31.53 19.27
N ALA A 64 -9.33 30.62 20.07
CA ALA A 64 -7.96 30.16 19.92
C ALA A 64 -7.90 29.44 18.57
N ALA A 65 -7.45 30.14 17.53
CA ALA A 65 -6.92 29.49 16.34
C ALA A 65 -5.64 28.78 16.77
N ALA A 66 -5.79 27.60 17.39
CA ALA A 66 -4.66 26.70 17.56
C ALA A 66 -4.18 26.41 16.15
N ALA A 67 -3.02 26.97 15.79
CA ALA A 67 -2.34 26.58 14.56
C ALA A 67 -2.27 25.06 14.60
N ALA A 68 -2.91 24.41 13.63
CA ALA A 68 -2.81 22.97 13.50
C ALA A 68 -1.32 22.66 13.36
N GLN A 69 -0.72 22.13 14.43
CA GLN A 69 0.63 21.59 14.39
C GLN A 69 0.56 20.51 13.32
N LYS A 70 1.08 20.80 12.12
CA LYS A 70 1.14 19.84 11.04
C LYS A 70 2.09 18.75 11.52
N TYR A 71 1.52 17.64 11.99
CA TYR A 71 2.30 16.49 12.37
C TYR A 71 3.14 16.08 11.16
N VAL A 72 4.45 16.21 11.29
CA VAL A 72 5.41 15.77 10.26
C VAL A 72 5.75 14.34 10.62
N TYR A 73 5.36 13.42 9.74
CA TYR A 73 5.75 12.04 9.89
C TYR A 73 7.27 11.94 9.76
N PRO A 74 7.96 11.16 10.61
CA PRO A 74 9.36 10.82 10.38
C PRO A 74 9.55 10.26 8.97
N ASP A 75 10.72 10.49 8.40
CA ASP A 75 11.09 9.91 7.10
C ASP A 75 10.93 8.38 7.17
N PRO A 76 10.46 7.74 6.07
CA PRO A 76 10.29 6.30 5.99
C PRO A 76 11.57 5.57 6.42
N ILE A 77 11.43 4.48 7.18
CA ILE A 77 12.56 3.71 7.70
C ILE A 77 12.91 2.60 6.70
N PRO A 78 14.00 2.71 5.91
CA PRO A 78 14.27 1.76 4.83
C PRO A 78 14.45 0.32 5.32
N GLU A 79 15.08 0.14 6.48
CA GLU A 79 15.30 -1.21 7.02
C GLU A 79 14.01 -1.90 7.46
N PHE A 80 13.02 -1.12 7.93
CA PHE A 80 11.69 -1.65 8.22
C PHE A 80 10.99 -2.03 6.91
N ALA A 81 11.03 -1.15 5.91
CA ALA A 81 10.37 -1.36 4.63
C ALA A 81 10.90 -2.62 3.91
N GLU A 82 12.21 -2.84 3.88
CA GLU A 82 12.81 -4.07 3.36
C GLU A 82 12.33 -5.32 4.11
N THR A 83 12.42 -5.30 5.45
CA THR A 83 12.04 -6.45 6.29
C THR A 83 10.56 -6.78 6.14
N GLU A 84 9.71 -5.76 6.08
CA GLU A 84 8.27 -5.92 6.00
C GLU A 84 7.82 -6.35 4.60
N THR A 85 8.50 -5.88 3.56
CA THR A 85 8.27 -6.31 2.17
C THR A 85 8.58 -7.80 1.98
N GLU A 86 9.65 -8.32 2.57
CA GLU A 86 9.98 -9.75 2.46
C GLU A 86 8.95 -10.65 3.17
N LYS A 87 8.46 -10.22 4.34
CA LYS A 87 7.36 -10.92 5.01
C LYS A 87 6.09 -10.87 4.18
N PHE A 88 5.74 -9.69 3.66
CA PHE A 88 4.59 -9.49 2.79
C PHE A 88 4.66 -10.42 1.57
N LYS A 89 5.79 -10.45 0.88
CA LYS A 89 6.02 -11.30 -0.29
C LYS A 89 5.77 -12.77 0.02
N THR A 90 6.36 -13.25 1.11
CA THR A 90 6.22 -14.64 1.56
C THR A 90 4.78 -15.00 1.90
N GLU A 91 4.11 -14.13 2.67
CA GLU A 91 2.75 -14.36 3.13
C GLU A 91 1.71 -14.23 2.02
N LEU A 92 1.91 -13.29 1.10
CA LEU A 92 1.08 -13.15 -0.08
C LEU A 92 1.22 -14.38 -0.97
N TRP A 93 2.44 -14.82 -1.28
CA TRP A 93 2.68 -16.03 -2.05
C TRP A 93 1.96 -17.23 -1.42
N ARG A 94 2.14 -17.44 -0.10
CA ARG A 94 1.48 -18.52 0.64
C ARG A 94 -0.04 -18.44 0.52
N LYS A 95 -0.60 -17.23 0.58
CA LYS A 95 -2.05 -17.01 0.47
C LYS A 95 -2.57 -17.31 -0.94
N LEU A 96 -1.84 -16.90 -1.97
CA LEU A 96 -2.22 -17.08 -3.37
C LEU A 96 -1.95 -18.50 -3.89
N TYR A 97 -0.97 -19.19 -3.34
CA TYR A 97 -0.70 -20.60 -3.64
C TYR A 97 -1.89 -21.51 -3.32
N GLY A 98 -2.72 -21.13 -2.33
CA GLY A 98 -3.99 -21.82 -2.04
C GLY A 98 -5.02 -21.74 -3.18
N GLU A 99 -4.83 -20.82 -4.11
CA GLU A 99 -5.68 -20.57 -5.28
C GLU A 99 -4.90 -20.84 -6.59
N ILE A 100 -4.00 -21.83 -6.58
CA ILE A 100 -3.13 -22.14 -7.74
C ILE A 100 -3.90 -22.43 -9.03
N GLU A 101 -5.15 -22.88 -8.95
CA GLU A 101 -6.02 -23.05 -10.13
C GLU A 101 -6.30 -21.72 -10.86
N THR A 102 -6.29 -20.61 -10.13
CA THR A 102 -6.45 -19.26 -10.69
C THR A 102 -5.13 -18.70 -11.20
N PHE A 103 -4.05 -18.87 -10.43
CA PHE A 103 -2.77 -18.19 -10.70
C PHE A 103 -1.82 -18.99 -11.58
N GLY A 104 -1.83 -20.32 -11.49
CA GLY A 104 -0.97 -21.19 -12.30
C GLY A 104 0.50 -20.76 -12.28
N ASP A 105 1.07 -20.63 -13.47
CA ASP A 105 2.47 -20.23 -13.69
C ASP A 105 2.70 -18.72 -13.47
N ASP A 106 1.63 -17.91 -13.42
CA ASP A 106 1.71 -16.46 -13.22
C ASP A 106 1.81 -16.05 -11.74
N LEU A 107 1.75 -17.01 -10.81
CA LEU A 107 1.74 -16.76 -9.37
C LEU A 107 2.92 -15.88 -8.92
N ASP A 108 4.14 -16.21 -9.34
CA ASP A 108 5.33 -15.47 -8.95
C ASP A 108 5.31 -14.03 -9.51
N ALA A 109 4.86 -13.85 -10.74
CA ALA A 109 4.73 -12.54 -11.36
C ALA A 109 3.71 -11.64 -10.64
N VAL A 110 2.57 -12.20 -10.23
CA VAL A 110 1.55 -11.50 -9.44
C VAL A 110 2.14 -11.05 -8.10
N VAL A 111 2.82 -11.96 -7.40
CA VAL A 111 3.44 -11.66 -6.10
C VAL A 111 4.52 -10.60 -6.24
N ASP A 112 5.35 -10.66 -7.28
CA ASP A 112 6.42 -9.69 -7.52
C ASP A 112 5.88 -8.28 -7.78
N ILE A 113 4.84 -8.13 -8.62
CA ILE A 113 4.19 -6.83 -8.87
C ILE A 113 3.59 -6.27 -7.59
N CYS A 114 2.84 -7.08 -6.84
CA CYS A 114 2.28 -6.66 -5.56
C CYS A 114 3.37 -6.24 -4.57
N SER A 115 4.47 -6.99 -4.49
CA SER A 115 5.57 -6.72 -3.56
C SER A 115 6.32 -5.45 -3.95
N GLN A 116 6.49 -5.19 -5.24
CA GLN A 116 7.11 -3.97 -5.73
C GLN A 116 6.29 -2.73 -5.33
N ILE A 117 5.00 -2.72 -5.63
CA ILE A 117 4.11 -1.58 -5.31
C ILE A 117 4.03 -1.36 -3.80
N PHE A 118 3.95 -2.45 -3.03
CA PHE A 118 3.93 -2.37 -1.57
C PHE A 118 5.25 -1.81 -1.00
N SER A 119 6.39 -2.25 -1.55
CA SER A 119 7.71 -1.75 -1.17
C SER A 119 7.86 -0.27 -1.45
N GLU A 120 7.46 0.19 -2.64
CA GLU A 120 7.49 1.61 -3.02
C GLU A 120 6.66 2.46 -2.02
N PHE A 121 5.44 2.00 -1.70
CA PHE A 121 4.61 2.64 -0.67
C PHE A 121 5.30 2.70 0.71
N LEU A 122 5.91 1.61 1.17
CA LEU A 122 6.57 1.58 2.47
C LEU A 122 7.81 2.48 2.54
N HIS A 123 8.52 2.65 1.43
CA HIS A 123 9.73 3.47 1.34
C HIS A 123 9.45 4.95 1.14
N ASP A 124 8.32 5.32 0.53
CA ASP A 124 8.09 6.70 0.11
C ASP A 124 6.95 7.38 0.88
N GLU A 125 5.95 6.63 1.33
CA GLU A 125 4.68 7.18 1.80
C GLU A 125 4.26 6.72 3.19
N TYR A 126 4.64 5.51 3.59
CA TYR A 126 4.25 4.98 4.89
C TYR A 126 5.00 5.72 6.01
N GLY A 127 4.24 6.45 6.81
CA GLY A 127 4.78 7.19 7.95
C GLY A 127 4.87 6.35 9.23
N GLY A 128 4.09 5.27 9.34
CA GLY A 128 3.93 4.52 10.58
C GLY A 128 2.46 4.36 10.96
N LEU A 129 2.21 4.07 12.24
CA LEU A 129 0.89 3.72 12.77
C LEU A 129 -0.27 4.53 12.19
N GLY A 130 -1.27 3.83 11.63
CA GLY A 130 -2.49 4.46 11.12
C GLY A 130 -2.34 5.22 9.81
N THR A 131 -1.18 5.17 9.14
CA THR A 131 -0.97 5.76 7.80
C THR A 131 -1.09 4.77 6.65
N LEU A 132 -1.55 3.55 6.94
CA LEU A 132 -1.79 2.56 5.88
C LEU A 132 -2.83 3.10 4.87
N GLN A 133 -2.40 3.30 3.64
CA GLN A 133 -3.25 3.84 2.57
C GLN A 133 -3.89 2.71 1.76
N VAL A 134 -5.04 2.99 1.16
CA VAL A 134 -5.72 2.03 0.27
C VAL A 134 -5.19 2.10 -1.16
N GLU A 135 -4.63 3.24 -1.55
CA GLU A 135 -4.16 3.55 -2.91
C GLU A 135 -3.15 2.53 -3.47
N PRO A 136 -2.12 2.08 -2.73
CA PRO A 136 -1.19 1.05 -3.21
C PRO A 136 -1.90 -0.25 -3.61
N PHE A 137 -2.98 -0.61 -2.90
CA PHE A 137 -3.72 -1.84 -3.19
C PHE A 137 -4.67 -1.67 -4.39
N THR A 138 -5.19 -0.47 -4.63
CA THR A 138 -5.88 -0.19 -5.89
C THR A 138 -4.91 -0.21 -7.07
N ASP A 139 -3.69 0.27 -6.88
CA ASP A 139 -2.65 0.26 -7.92
C ASP A 139 -2.19 -1.15 -8.23
N MET A 140 -2.06 -2.04 -7.23
CA MET A 140 -1.85 -3.48 -7.48
C MET A 140 -2.93 -4.06 -8.39
N MET A 141 -4.20 -3.77 -8.13
CA MET A 141 -5.28 -4.29 -8.97
C MET A 141 -5.22 -3.73 -10.40
N VAL A 142 -4.84 -2.46 -10.57
CA VAL A 142 -4.70 -1.85 -11.90
C VAL A 142 -3.50 -2.43 -12.63
N ALA A 143 -2.33 -2.48 -12.00
CA ALA A 143 -1.11 -3.03 -12.58
C ALA A 143 -1.28 -4.48 -13.04
N LEU A 144 -1.89 -5.33 -12.21
CA LEU A 144 -2.16 -6.72 -12.57
C LEU A 144 -3.13 -6.84 -13.75
N LYS A 145 -4.12 -5.95 -13.87
CA LYS A 145 -5.05 -5.94 -15.01
C LYS A 145 -4.39 -5.45 -16.28
N ASP A 146 -3.53 -4.44 -16.19
CA ASP A 146 -2.81 -3.87 -17.32
C ASP A 146 -1.82 -4.89 -17.90
N GLU A 147 -1.20 -5.71 -17.05
CA GLU A 147 -0.34 -6.84 -17.44
C GLU A 147 -1.13 -8.12 -17.79
N ASN A 148 -2.47 -8.06 -17.79
CA ASN A 148 -3.37 -9.18 -18.08
C ASN A 148 -3.11 -10.44 -17.22
N LEU A 149 -2.75 -10.24 -15.95
CA LEU A 149 -2.50 -11.29 -14.97
C LEU A 149 -3.78 -11.74 -14.25
N PRO A 150 -3.87 -13.03 -13.87
CA PRO A 150 -5.05 -13.57 -13.21
C PRO A 150 -5.23 -13.06 -11.79
N GLY A 151 -6.47 -13.15 -11.28
CA GLY A 151 -6.75 -12.97 -9.86
C GLY A 151 -6.49 -11.57 -9.29
N ALA A 152 -6.35 -10.53 -10.11
CA ALA A 152 -5.98 -9.17 -9.69
C ALA A 152 -6.74 -8.64 -8.46
N ALA A 153 -8.07 -8.75 -8.45
CA ALA A 153 -8.89 -8.29 -7.33
C ALA A 153 -8.68 -9.12 -6.06
N PHE A 154 -8.41 -10.42 -6.20
CA PHE A 154 -8.13 -11.31 -5.08
C PHE A 154 -6.76 -11.02 -4.49
N ALA A 155 -5.73 -10.90 -5.33
CA ALA A 155 -4.37 -10.55 -4.92
C ALA A 155 -4.32 -9.22 -4.16
N ALA A 156 -4.92 -8.16 -4.72
CA ALA A 156 -4.99 -6.85 -4.06
C ALA A 156 -5.73 -6.90 -2.71
N ARG A 157 -6.82 -7.66 -2.61
CA ARG A 157 -7.56 -7.82 -1.34
C ARG A 157 -6.78 -8.61 -0.30
N ALA A 158 -6.11 -9.69 -0.72
CA ALA A 158 -5.27 -10.49 0.15
C ALA A 158 -4.10 -9.64 0.69
N ALA A 159 -3.47 -8.85 -0.18
CA ALA A 159 -2.43 -7.90 0.18
C ALA A 159 -2.92 -6.86 1.20
N LEU A 160 -4.06 -6.19 0.92
CA LEU A 160 -4.64 -5.21 1.83
C LEU A 160 -4.96 -5.81 3.20
N LEU A 161 -5.58 -6.99 3.22
CA LEU A 161 -5.95 -7.65 4.47
C LEU A 161 -4.72 -8.03 5.28
N TRP A 162 -3.66 -8.52 4.64
CA TRP A 162 -2.40 -8.76 5.34
C TRP A 162 -1.86 -7.46 5.95
N ALA A 163 -1.77 -6.40 5.15
CA ALA A 163 -1.19 -5.13 5.61
C ALA A 163 -1.95 -4.55 6.81
N GLN A 164 -3.29 -4.58 6.77
CA GLN A 164 -4.15 -4.15 7.87
C GLN A 164 -3.93 -4.92 9.18
N ASN A 165 -3.49 -6.18 9.10
CA ASN A 165 -3.31 -7.02 10.28
C ASN A 165 -1.90 -6.94 10.89
N TYR A 166 -0.88 -6.66 10.07
CA TYR A 166 0.53 -6.85 10.46
C TYR A 166 1.34 -5.56 10.47
N VAL A 167 1.20 -4.67 9.48
CA VAL A 167 2.16 -3.56 9.27
C VAL A 167 2.25 -2.63 10.48
N ASP A 168 1.11 -2.16 10.99
CA ASP A 168 1.05 -1.27 12.14
C ASP A 168 1.58 -1.94 13.42
N ARG A 169 1.31 -3.24 13.60
CA ARG A 169 1.77 -4.03 14.74
C ARG A 169 3.28 -4.27 14.70
N ASP A 170 3.79 -4.55 13.53
CA ASP A 170 5.21 -4.80 13.31
C ASP A 170 6.00 -3.50 13.44
N TRP A 171 5.41 -2.37 13.03
CA TRP A 171 5.93 -1.03 13.27
C TRP A 171 6.04 -0.69 14.78
N GLU A 172 5.01 -1.01 15.57
CA GLU A 172 5.07 -0.85 17.04
C GLU A 172 6.20 -1.67 17.64
N SER A 173 6.28 -2.94 17.25
CA SER A 173 7.29 -3.89 17.74
C SER A 173 8.71 -3.44 17.38
N TRP A 174 8.89 -2.92 16.16
CA TRP A 174 10.15 -2.37 15.68
C TRP A 174 10.62 -1.17 16.52
N ASN A 175 9.73 -0.22 16.79
CA ASN A 175 10.06 0.96 17.57
C ASN A 175 10.31 0.63 19.05
N ALA A 176 9.52 -0.29 19.63
CA ALA A 176 9.74 -0.76 20.99
C ALA A 176 11.16 -1.36 21.17
N ALA A 177 11.60 -2.20 20.22
CA ALA A 177 12.94 -2.79 20.23
C ALA A 177 14.07 -1.75 20.14
N ARG A 178 13.85 -0.64 19.43
CA ARG A 178 14.83 0.47 19.31
C ARG A 178 14.92 1.30 20.58
N THR A 179 13.80 1.51 21.27
CA THR A 179 13.77 2.29 22.52
C THR A 179 14.30 1.54 23.73
N ALA A 180 14.38 0.21 23.67
CA ALA A 180 14.88 -0.64 24.76
C ALA A 180 16.40 -0.83 24.77
N LYS A 181 17.12 -0.21 23.82
CA LYS A 181 18.57 -0.34 23.63
C LYS A 181 19.29 0.94 24.05
#